data_AF-A0A7J7JNJ0-F1
#
_entry.id   AF-A0A7J7JNJ0-F1
#
_cell.length_a   1.000
_cell.length_b   1.000
_cell.length_c   1.000
_cell.angle_alpha   90.00
_cell.angle_beta   90.00
_cell.angle_gamma   90.00
#
_symmetry.space_group_name_H-M   'P 1'
#
loop_
_entity.id
_entity.type
_entity.pdbx_description
1 polymer ?
#
loop_
_entity_poly.entity_id
_entity_poly.type
_entity_poly.pdbx_seq_one_letter_code
_entity_poly.pdbx_strand_id
1 'polypeptide(L)'
;MAEMNQATAQHLFEAGAVLILLDVPYGTEIGINMNSWQAAENFKGIKMIPPGLHFIYFSSCSSEGQLASRTGFFRYFREREVVVRKWNSFVETFDPEITDEEELNRFIQNKKELDRYCGAFPYDSYKKWVSLSRHITTETTGRVLPTCGYIMSATALLSECSNTASRASQSKSASVPLNKMTADNLMPEMKENLDTVINYTSIDRGSLTIVYFSV
;
A
#
# COMPACT_ATOMS: atom_id res chain seq x y z
N MET A 1 -0.22 3.54 -28.94
CA MET A 1 -0.64 2.37 -28.13
C MET A 1 -1.28 1.39 -29.09
N ALA A 2 -0.81 0.14 -29.14
CA ALA A 2 -1.50 -0.87 -29.94
C ALA A 2 -2.80 -1.21 -29.20
N GLU A 3 -3.94 -0.92 -29.83
CA GLU A 3 -5.25 -1.18 -29.25
C GLU A 3 -5.42 -2.70 -29.09
N MET A 4 -5.73 -3.15 -27.88
CA MET A 4 -5.97 -4.57 -27.60
C MET A 4 -7.24 -5.00 -28.33
N ASN A 5 -7.13 -6.01 -29.20
CA ASN A 5 -8.29 -6.51 -29.91
C ASN A 5 -9.28 -7.20 -28.95
N GLN A 6 -10.55 -7.26 -29.37
CA GLN A 6 -11.65 -7.79 -28.56
C GLN A 6 -11.45 -9.24 -28.12
N ALA A 7 -10.92 -10.11 -29.00
CA ALA A 7 -10.72 -11.51 -28.68
C ALA A 7 -9.66 -11.71 -27.59
N THR A 8 -8.57 -10.94 -27.66
CA THR A 8 -7.54 -10.90 -26.62
C THR A 8 -8.12 -10.37 -25.31
N ALA A 9 -8.92 -9.30 -25.35
CA ALA A 9 -9.56 -8.74 -24.16
C ALA A 9 -10.47 -9.76 -23.46
N GLN A 10 -11.30 -10.49 -24.22
CA GLN A 10 -12.17 -11.55 -23.68
C GLN A 10 -11.36 -12.68 -23.03
N HIS A 11 -10.32 -13.16 -23.72
CA HIS A 11 -9.45 -14.21 -23.19
C HIS A 11 -8.78 -13.77 -21.87
N LEU A 12 -8.25 -12.55 -21.82
CA LEU A 12 -7.61 -12.01 -20.61
C LEU A 12 -8.62 -11.75 -19.50
N PHE A 13 -9.86 -11.38 -19.82
CA PHE A 13 -10.92 -11.23 -18.82
C PHE A 13 -11.30 -12.57 -18.19
N GLU A 14 -11.34 -13.63 -18.97
CA GLU A 14 -11.67 -14.98 -18.50
C GLU A 14 -10.54 -15.60 -17.69
N ALA A 15 -9.30 -15.50 -18.16
CA ALA A 15 -8.13 -16.12 -17.53
C ALA A 15 -7.50 -15.27 -16.41
N GLY A 16 -7.56 -13.94 -16.53
CA GLY A 16 -6.95 -13.03 -15.57
C GLY A 16 -7.71 -12.97 -14.24
N ALA A 17 -6.97 -12.64 -13.19
CA ALA A 17 -7.54 -12.32 -11.89
C ALA A 17 -8.24 -10.96 -11.90
N VAL A 18 -9.09 -10.73 -10.90
CA VAL A 18 -9.78 -9.48 -10.64
C VAL A 18 -9.57 -9.08 -9.19
N LEU A 19 -9.07 -7.86 -8.98
CA LEU A 19 -9.02 -7.24 -7.67
C LEU A 19 -10.16 -6.23 -7.57
N ILE A 20 -11.13 -6.51 -6.70
CA ILE A 20 -12.26 -5.66 -6.40
C ILE A 20 -11.92 -4.84 -5.15
N LEU A 21 -12.06 -3.52 -5.26
CA LEU A 21 -11.80 -2.54 -4.21
C LEU A 21 -13.11 -1.81 -3.90
N LEU A 22 -13.69 -2.12 -2.75
CA LEU A 22 -14.96 -1.54 -2.31
C LEU A 22 -14.71 -0.26 -1.52
N ASP A 23 -15.63 0.69 -1.67
CA ASP A 23 -15.72 1.93 -0.89
C ASP A 23 -14.46 2.82 -0.92
N VAL A 24 -13.67 2.70 -1.99
CA VAL A 24 -12.51 3.58 -2.23
C VAL A 24 -12.99 5.03 -2.39
N PRO A 25 -12.45 5.99 -1.62
CA PRO A 25 -12.82 7.39 -1.76
C PRO A 25 -12.49 7.93 -3.16
N TYR A 26 -13.38 8.77 -3.69
CA TYR A 26 -13.15 9.49 -4.95
C TYR A 26 -11.83 10.25 -4.91
N GLY A 27 -11.07 10.23 -6.01
CA GLY A 27 -9.80 10.94 -6.13
C GLY A 27 -8.60 10.20 -5.53
N THR A 28 -8.82 9.13 -4.74
CA THR A 28 -7.74 8.26 -4.22
C THR A 28 -6.89 7.77 -5.37
N GLU A 29 -5.57 7.94 -5.28
CA GLU A 29 -4.66 7.31 -6.24
C GLU A 29 -4.66 5.79 -5.98
N ILE A 30 -4.92 4.98 -7.00
CA ILE A 30 -4.80 3.53 -6.98
C ILE A 30 -3.80 3.13 -8.05
N GLY A 31 -2.83 2.29 -7.67
CA GLY A 31 -1.80 1.83 -8.58
C GLY A 31 -1.53 0.33 -8.49
N ILE A 32 -1.09 -0.20 -9.62
CA ILE A 32 -0.56 -1.55 -9.74
C ILE A 32 0.77 -1.51 -10.49
N ASN A 33 1.80 -2.07 -9.85
CA ASN A 33 3.15 -2.15 -10.35
C ASN A 33 3.78 -0.77 -10.65
N MET A 34 3.75 -0.30 -11.89
CA MET A 34 4.34 0.99 -12.31
C MET A 34 3.30 1.95 -12.88
N ASN A 35 2.01 1.65 -12.70
CA ASN A 35 0.92 2.44 -13.26
C ASN A 35 -0.04 2.81 -12.14
N SER A 36 -0.52 4.03 -12.15
CA SER A 36 -1.57 4.49 -11.26
C SER A 36 -2.57 5.38 -11.98
N TRP A 37 -3.75 5.46 -11.38
CA TRP A 37 -4.87 6.29 -11.81
C TRP A 37 -5.56 6.83 -10.56
N GLN A 38 -6.37 7.87 -10.74
CA GLN A 38 -7.28 8.31 -9.69
C GLN A 38 -8.58 7.51 -9.76
N ALA A 39 -9.05 7.06 -8.61
CA ALA A 39 -10.34 6.38 -8.49
C ALA A 39 -11.47 7.36 -8.84
N ALA A 40 -12.24 7.01 -9.86
CA ALA A 40 -13.48 7.70 -10.20
C ALA A 40 -14.64 7.19 -9.33
N GLU A 41 -15.78 7.90 -9.36
CA GLU A 41 -16.96 7.62 -8.52
C GLU A 41 -17.43 6.16 -8.57
N ASN A 42 -17.39 5.55 -9.75
CA ASN A 42 -17.83 4.18 -9.97
C ASN A 42 -16.67 3.17 -10.10
N PHE A 43 -15.45 3.55 -9.75
CA PHE A 43 -14.32 2.64 -9.79
C PHE A 43 -14.50 1.54 -8.74
N LYS A 44 -14.36 0.28 -9.15
CA LYS A 44 -14.49 -0.90 -8.29
C LYS A 44 -13.30 -1.84 -8.35
N GLY A 45 -12.26 -1.54 -9.11
CA GLY A 45 -11.05 -2.36 -9.11
C GLY A 45 -10.32 -2.52 -10.43
N ILE A 46 -9.50 -3.56 -10.51
CA ILE A 46 -8.62 -3.87 -11.64
C ILE A 46 -8.89 -5.30 -12.11
N LYS A 47 -9.08 -5.47 -13.41
CA LYS A 47 -9.37 -6.75 -14.07
C LYS A 47 -8.24 -7.18 -14.99
N MET A 48 -8.30 -8.44 -15.44
CA MET A 48 -7.34 -9.03 -16.38
C MET A 48 -5.92 -9.07 -15.78
N ILE A 49 -5.78 -9.21 -14.47
CA ILE A 49 -4.48 -9.23 -13.80
C ILE A 49 -3.80 -10.58 -14.12
N PRO A 50 -2.59 -10.59 -14.71
CA PRO A 50 -1.86 -11.81 -14.94
C PRO A 50 -1.56 -12.57 -13.64
N PRO A 51 -1.45 -13.91 -13.67
CA PRO A 51 -0.95 -14.66 -12.52
C PRO A 51 0.48 -14.23 -12.16
N GLY A 52 0.79 -14.25 -10.87
CA GLY A 52 2.11 -13.92 -10.33
C GLY A 52 2.10 -12.80 -9.29
N LEU A 53 3.29 -12.32 -8.94
CA LEU A 53 3.46 -11.26 -7.95
C LEU A 53 3.11 -9.91 -8.56
N HIS A 54 2.35 -9.11 -7.83
CA HIS A 54 2.05 -7.72 -8.16
C HIS A 54 2.21 -6.84 -6.91
N PHE A 55 2.51 -5.56 -7.12
CA PHE A 55 2.52 -4.57 -6.04
C PHE A 55 1.34 -3.63 -6.23
N ILE A 56 0.43 -3.62 -5.26
CA ILE A 56 -0.73 -2.73 -5.24
C ILE A 56 -0.42 -1.61 -4.27
N TYR A 57 -0.65 -0.38 -4.69
CA TYR A 57 -0.42 0.78 -3.84
C TYR A 57 -1.51 1.81 -4.01
N PHE A 58 -1.63 2.69 -3.03
CA PHE A 58 -2.62 3.74 -3.01
C PHE A 58 -2.12 4.95 -2.22
N SER A 59 -2.71 6.09 -2.52
CA SER A 59 -2.52 7.35 -1.79
C SER A 59 -3.91 7.90 -1.50
N SER A 60 -4.36 7.85 -0.23
CA SER A 60 -5.68 8.33 0.19
C SER A 60 -5.89 9.78 -0.25
N CYS A 61 -7.11 10.14 -0.65
CA CYS A 61 -7.44 11.52 -1.03
C CYS A 61 -8.30 12.17 0.06
N SER A 62 -7.88 13.35 0.52
CA SER A 62 -8.68 14.17 1.42
C SER A 62 -9.87 14.83 0.70
N SER A 63 -10.79 15.41 1.46
CA SER A 63 -11.91 16.21 0.94
C SER A 63 -11.46 17.41 0.09
N GLU A 64 -10.24 17.90 0.32
CA GLU A 64 -9.63 19.02 -0.40
C GLU A 64 -8.84 18.58 -1.64
N GLY A 65 -8.88 17.29 -1.99
CA GLY A 65 -8.18 16.75 -3.15
C GLY A 65 -6.68 16.49 -2.93
N GLN A 66 -6.21 16.51 -1.68
CA GLN A 66 -4.80 16.27 -1.37
C GLN A 66 -4.52 14.77 -1.21
N LEU A 67 -3.44 14.30 -1.82
CA LEU A 67 -3.02 12.91 -1.71
C LEU A 67 -2.11 12.71 -0.49
N ALA A 68 -2.42 11.69 0.29
CA ALA A 68 -1.60 11.24 1.40
C ALA A 68 -0.31 10.56 0.92
N SER A 69 0.56 10.21 1.87
CA SER A 69 1.73 9.39 1.58
C SER A 69 1.32 8.02 1.04
N ARG A 70 2.11 7.49 0.10
CA ARG A 70 1.82 6.22 -0.55
C ARG A 70 1.99 5.06 0.42
N THR A 71 1.01 4.16 0.40
CA THR A 71 1.00 2.89 1.10
C THR A 71 0.71 1.77 0.10
N GLY A 72 1.27 0.60 0.29
CA GLY A 72 1.03 -0.52 -0.63
C GLY A 72 1.37 -1.87 -0.05
N PHE A 73 1.05 -2.92 -0.79
CA PHE A 73 1.29 -4.30 -0.40
C PHE A 73 1.60 -5.16 -1.62
N PHE A 74 2.40 -6.20 -1.41
CA PHE A 74 2.62 -7.24 -2.40
C PHE A 74 1.51 -8.28 -2.33
N ARG A 75 1.10 -8.80 -3.50
CA ARG A 75 0.16 -9.90 -3.58
C ARG A 75 0.49 -10.83 -4.74
N TYR A 76 0.40 -12.13 -4.51
CA TYR A 76 0.43 -13.14 -5.57
C TYR A 76 -1.00 -13.43 -6.05
N PHE A 77 -1.26 -13.22 -7.33
CA PHE A 77 -2.54 -13.58 -7.95
C PHE A 77 -2.47 -14.95 -8.62
N ARG A 78 -3.53 -15.73 -8.46
CA ARG A 78 -3.74 -16.99 -9.21
C ARG A 78 -4.59 -16.74 -10.45
N GLU A 79 -4.50 -17.65 -11.42
CA GLU A 79 -5.36 -17.60 -12.61
C GLU A 79 -6.84 -17.64 -12.19
N ARG A 80 -7.65 -16.79 -12.83
CA ARG A 80 -9.10 -16.62 -12.57
C ARG A 80 -9.49 -16.23 -11.14
N GLU A 81 -8.54 -15.81 -10.30
CA GLU A 81 -8.82 -15.45 -8.91
C GLU A 81 -9.64 -14.16 -8.82
N VAL A 82 -10.65 -14.14 -7.94
CA VAL A 82 -11.36 -12.92 -7.56
C VAL A 82 -10.95 -12.59 -6.13
N VAL A 83 -10.48 -11.36 -5.93
CA VAL A 83 -10.02 -10.86 -4.64
C VAL A 83 -10.85 -9.66 -4.31
N VAL A 84 -11.40 -9.61 -3.10
CA VAL A 84 -12.24 -8.49 -2.67
C VAL A 84 -11.63 -7.89 -1.42
N ARG A 85 -11.40 -6.58 -1.45
CA ARG A 85 -10.96 -5.79 -0.30
C ARG A 85 -11.86 -4.57 -0.13
N LYS A 86 -12.16 -4.23 1.12
CA LYS A 86 -12.98 -3.08 1.46
C LYS A 86 -12.12 -1.98 2.07
N TRP A 87 -12.34 -0.75 1.63
CA TRP A 87 -11.67 0.41 2.21
C TRP A 87 -12.18 0.67 3.63
N ASN A 88 -11.25 0.90 4.54
CA ASN A 88 -11.51 1.30 5.91
C ASN A 88 -11.15 2.78 6.07
N SER A 89 -12.18 3.62 6.15
CA SER A 89 -12.01 5.08 6.23
C SER A 89 -11.39 5.56 7.56
N PHE A 90 -11.40 4.74 8.61
CA PHE A 90 -10.82 5.13 9.90
C PHE A 90 -9.29 5.04 9.89
N VAL A 91 -8.75 3.99 9.28
CA VAL A 91 -7.28 3.77 9.18
C VAL A 91 -6.71 4.17 7.82
N GLU A 92 -7.56 4.56 6.86
CA GLU A 92 -7.18 4.91 5.49
C GLU A 92 -6.40 3.80 4.76
N THR A 93 -6.79 2.54 4.97
CA THR A 93 -6.22 1.36 4.31
C THR A 93 -7.32 0.38 3.93
N PHE A 94 -6.97 -0.75 3.31
CA PHE A 94 -7.93 -1.84 3.07
C PHE A 94 -7.97 -2.81 4.27
N ASP A 95 -9.17 -3.25 4.61
CA ASP A 95 -9.37 -4.39 5.51
C ASP A 95 -8.80 -5.69 4.88
N PRO A 96 -8.59 -6.75 5.69
CA PRO A 96 -8.24 -8.06 5.16
C PRO A 96 -9.18 -8.53 4.05
N GLU A 97 -8.66 -9.40 3.17
CA GLU A 97 -9.43 -9.95 2.06
C GLU A 97 -10.67 -10.68 2.56
N ILE A 98 -11.78 -10.52 1.85
CA ILE A 98 -13.01 -11.25 2.15
C ILE A 98 -12.77 -12.72 1.81
N THR A 99 -12.85 -13.59 2.82
CA THR A 99 -12.70 -15.03 2.69
C THR A 99 -14.01 -15.79 2.88
N ASP A 100 -15.09 -15.10 3.22
CA ASP A 100 -16.42 -15.71 3.32
C ASP A 100 -16.85 -16.22 1.93
N GLU A 101 -17.15 -17.52 1.84
CA GLU A 101 -17.41 -18.18 0.57
C GLU A 101 -18.72 -17.67 -0.07
N GLU A 102 -19.76 -17.42 0.73
CA GLU A 102 -21.04 -16.95 0.21
C GLU A 102 -20.91 -15.54 -0.38
N GLU A 103 -20.26 -14.64 0.35
CA GLU A 103 -20.00 -13.29 -0.11
C GLU A 103 -19.10 -13.27 -1.35
N LEU A 104 -17.99 -14.04 -1.34
CA LEU A 104 -17.07 -14.12 -2.47
C LEU A 104 -17.76 -14.69 -3.72
N ASN A 105 -18.62 -15.70 -3.55
CA ASN A 105 -19.39 -16.29 -4.65
C ASN A 105 -20.31 -15.27 -5.33
N ARG A 106 -20.87 -14.29 -4.60
CA ARG A 106 -21.66 -13.21 -5.20
C ARG A 106 -20.82 -12.36 -6.15
N PHE A 107 -19.59 -12.02 -5.77
CA PHE A 107 -18.68 -11.27 -6.64
C PHE A 107 -18.21 -12.09 -7.85
N ILE A 108 -17.96 -13.38 -7.68
CA ILE A 108 -17.59 -14.29 -8.77
C ILE A 108 -18.74 -14.39 -9.79
N GLN A 109 -19.96 -14.63 -9.32
CA GLN A 109 -21.14 -14.71 -10.19
C GLN A 109 -21.40 -13.37 -10.89
N ASN A 110 -21.17 -12.26 -10.19
CA ASN A 110 -21.40 -10.93 -10.75
C ASN A 110 -20.20 -10.31 -11.49
N LYS A 111 -19.14 -11.09 -11.73
CA LYS A 111 -17.90 -10.61 -12.37
C LYS A 111 -18.14 -9.86 -13.70
N LYS A 112 -19.10 -10.32 -14.51
CA LYS A 112 -19.42 -9.70 -15.81
C LYS A 112 -20.07 -8.31 -15.67
N GLU A 113 -20.93 -8.09 -14.68
CA GLU A 113 -21.51 -6.76 -14.45
C GLU A 113 -20.48 -5.80 -13.88
N LEU A 114 -19.54 -6.31 -13.06
CA LEU A 114 -18.44 -5.53 -12.49
C LEU A 114 -17.40 -5.10 -13.53
N ASP A 115 -17.41 -5.72 -14.71
CA ASP A 115 -16.44 -5.47 -15.79
C ASP A 115 -16.33 -3.99 -16.17
N ARG A 116 -17.47 -3.28 -16.24
CA ARG A 116 -17.51 -1.85 -16.61
C ARG A 116 -16.96 -0.92 -15.53
N TYR A 117 -16.87 -1.41 -14.28
CA TYR A 117 -16.39 -0.65 -13.13
C TYR A 117 -14.91 -0.92 -12.83
N CYS A 118 -14.28 -1.84 -13.58
CA CYS A 118 -12.89 -2.23 -13.38
C CYS A 118 -12.01 -1.74 -14.54
N GLY A 119 -10.86 -1.15 -14.18
CA GLY A 119 -9.81 -0.81 -15.13
C GLY A 119 -9.09 -2.06 -15.64
N ALA A 120 -8.76 -2.13 -16.93
CA ALA A 120 -7.96 -3.21 -17.48
C ALA A 120 -6.49 -3.09 -17.01
N PHE A 121 -5.87 -4.22 -16.70
CA PHE A 121 -4.45 -4.26 -16.36
C PHE A 121 -3.57 -3.71 -17.51
N PRO A 122 -2.57 -2.85 -17.23
CA PRO A 122 -1.75 -2.19 -18.25
C PRO A 122 -0.62 -3.09 -18.76
N TYR A 123 -0.95 -3.93 -19.74
CA TYR A 123 -0.03 -4.92 -20.32
C TYR A 123 1.24 -4.33 -20.97
N ASP A 124 1.23 -3.06 -21.39
CA ASP A 124 2.40 -2.37 -21.95
C ASP A 124 3.61 -2.40 -21.01
N SER A 125 3.36 -2.29 -19.71
CA SER A 125 4.40 -2.30 -18.67
C SER A 125 4.72 -3.69 -18.12
N TYR A 126 3.96 -4.72 -18.51
CA TYR A 126 4.00 -6.03 -17.86
C TYR A 126 5.37 -6.71 -17.98
N LYS A 127 5.98 -6.70 -19.16
CA LYS A 127 7.31 -7.29 -19.37
C LYS A 127 8.37 -6.63 -18.48
N LYS A 128 8.29 -5.31 -18.31
CA LYS A 128 9.17 -4.55 -17.42
C LYS A 128 8.95 -4.97 -15.96
N TRP A 129 7.70 -5.10 -15.53
CA TRP A 129 7.37 -5.60 -14.19
C TRP A 129 8.03 -6.96 -13.91
N VAL A 130 7.79 -7.93 -14.79
CA VAL A 130 8.32 -9.29 -14.65
C VAL A 130 9.85 -9.27 -14.55
N SER A 131 10.54 -8.45 -15.35
CA SER A 131 11.99 -8.30 -15.26
C SER A 131 12.46 -7.73 -13.91
N LEU A 132 11.71 -6.80 -13.32
CA LEU A 132 12.06 -6.15 -12.04
C LEU A 132 11.74 -7.03 -10.84
N SER A 133 10.71 -7.87 -10.93
CA SER A 133 10.21 -8.69 -9.82
C SER A 133 10.63 -10.17 -9.86
N ARG A 134 11.33 -10.63 -10.91
CA ARG A 134 11.67 -12.06 -11.12
C ARG A 134 12.42 -12.77 -9.99
N HIS A 135 13.11 -12.03 -9.11
CA HIS A 135 13.85 -12.58 -7.99
C HIS A 135 13.10 -12.48 -6.65
N ILE A 136 11.93 -11.84 -6.64
CA ILE A 136 11.10 -11.74 -5.45
C ILE A 136 10.27 -13.02 -5.36
N THR A 137 10.49 -13.78 -4.29
CA THR A 137 9.77 -15.03 -4.00
C THR A 137 8.82 -14.85 -2.81
N THR A 138 7.92 -15.81 -2.62
CA THR A 138 7.05 -15.89 -1.43
C THR A 138 7.84 -15.94 -0.13
N GLU A 139 8.98 -16.65 -0.10
CA GLU A 139 9.85 -16.69 1.08
C GLU A 139 10.49 -15.32 1.34
N THR A 140 10.91 -14.62 0.28
CA THR A 140 11.48 -13.28 0.40
C THR A 140 10.46 -12.29 0.95
N THR A 141 9.23 -12.30 0.41
CA THR A 141 8.15 -11.44 0.92
C THR A 141 7.77 -11.78 2.36
N GLY A 142 7.67 -13.07 2.72
CA GLY A 142 7.33 -13.48 4.08
C GLY A 142 8.38 -13.11 5.13
N ARG A 143 9.64 -12.96 4.71
CA ARG A 143 10.74 -12.55 5.60
C ARG A 143 10.90 -11.03 5.72
N VAL A 144 10.74 -10.30 4.61
CA VAL A 144 11.14 -8.87 4.54
C VAL A 144 9.97 -7.93 4.82
N LEU A 145 8.74 -8.31 4.49
CA LEU A 145 7.61 -7.39 4.60
C LEU A 145 7.25 -7.09 6.07
N PRO A 146 6.72 -5.89 6.36
CA PRO A 146 6.21 -5.54 7.69
C PRO A 146 5.07 -6.47 8.12
N THR A 147 4.93 -6.69 9.43
CA THR A 147 3.89 -7.58 10.00
C THR A 147 2.48 -7.03 9.79
N CYS A 148 2.32 -5.71 9.66
CA CYS A 148 1.04 -5.09 9.31
C CYS A 148 0.62 -5.38 7.85
N GLY A 149 1.49 -5.96 7.02
CA GLY A 149 1.24 -6.30 5.63
C GLY A 149 1.34 -5.13 4.66
N TYR A 150 1.61 -3.92 5.14
CA TYR A 150 1.72 -2.71 4.34
C TYR A 150 3.13 -2.13 4.36
N ILE A 151 3.58 -1.68 3.19
CA ILE A 151 4.78 -0.86 3.00
C ILE A 151 4.32 0.59 2.92
N MET A 152 4.87 1.43 3.80
CA MET A 152 4.53 2.85 3.90
C MET A 152 5.70 3.71 3.45
N SER A 153 5.43 4.89 2.90
CA SER A 153 6.48 5.82 2.45
C SER A 153 7.33 6.38 3.60
N ALA A 154 6.78 6.41 4.81
CA ALA A 154 7.46 6.83 6.02
C ALA A 154 7.16 5.82 7.14
N THR A 155 8.15 5.58 8.00
CA THR A 155 7.98 4.75 9.20
C THR A 155 6.91 5.38 10.09
N ALA A 156 5.92 4.59 10.49
CA ALA A 156 4.91 5.08 11.42
C ALA A 156 5.56 5.28 12.79
N LEU A 157 5.31 6.43 13.40
CA LEU A 157 5.81 6.76 14.72
C LEU A 157 4.66 6.81 15.72
N LEU A 158 4.86 6.20 16.88
CA LEU A 158 3.93 6.18 18.00
C LEU A 158 4.40 7.16 19.05
N SER A 159 3.53 8.13 19.37
CA SER A 159 3.68 8.93 20.58
C SER A 159 3.21 8.13 21.79
N GLU A 160 3.78 8.41 22.95
CA GLU A 160 3.16 7.98 24.21
C GLU A 160 1.74 8.55 24.33
N CYS A 161 0.83 7.75 24.87
CA CYS A 161 -0.57 8.13 24.98
C CYS A 161 -0.70 9.29 25.98
N SER A 162 -1.08 10.47 25.49
CA SER A 162 -1.26 11.65 26.33
C SER A 162 -2.73 11.88 26.68
N ASN A 163 -3.02 11.97 27.96
CA ASN A 163 -4.31 12.42 28.49
C ASN A 163 -4.18 13.80 29.16
N THR A 164 -5.30 14.45 29.45
CA THR A 164 -5.32 15.80 30.03
C THR A 164 -4.54 15.89 31.34
N ALA A 165 -4.54 14.84 32.16
CA ALA A 165 -3.78 14.78 33.41
C ALA A 165 -2.26 14.70 33.17
N SER A 166 -1.81 13.87 32.22
CA SER A 166 -0.40 13.72 31.84
C SER A 166 0.19 14.98 31.21
N ARG A 167 -0.59 15.72 30.41
CA ARG A 167 -0.17 17.02 29.86
C ARG A 167 -0.06 18.09 30.95
N ALA A 168 -0.96 18.06 31.93
CA ALA A 168 -0.95 18.98 33.07
C ALA A 168 0.16 18.68 34.09
N SER A 169 0.69 17.46 34.15
CA SER A 169 1.85 17.11 34.98
C SER A 169 3.19 17.38 34.26
N GLN A 170 3.25 17.22 32.94
CA GLN A 170 4.43 17.60 32.13
C GLN A 170 4.69 19.11 32.19
N SER A 171 3.65 19.95 32.15
CA SER A 171 3.81 21.42 32.30
C SER A 171 4.32 21.85 33.68
N LYS A 172 4.15 21.02 34.72
CA LYS A 172 4.65 21.28 36.08
C LYS A 172 6.06 20.74 36.34
N SER A 173 6.53 19.78 35.52
CA SER A 173 7.86 19.15 35.66
C SER A 173 8.91 19.73 34.71
N ALA A 174 8.52 20.57 33.76
CA ALA A 174 9.43 21.34 32.91
C ALA A 174 10.11 22.49 33.66
N SER A 175 10.95 22.18 34.66
CA SER A 175 11.94 23.11 35.22
C SER A 175 13.24 23.09 34.42
N VAL A 176 13.15 22.94 33.09
CA VAL A 176 14.32 23.07 32.21
C VAL A 176 14.68 24.56 32.17
N PRO A 177 15.90 24.96 32.56
CA PRO A 177 16.33 26.36 32.46
C PRO A 177 16.17 26.84 31.02
N LEU A 178 15.64 28.06 30.82
CA LEU A 178 15.34 28.64 29.51
C LEU A 178 16.54 28.56 28.54
N ASN A 179 17.77 28.61 29.06
CA ASN A 179 19.01 28.50 28.29
C ASN A 179 19.37 27.07 27.81
N LYS A 180 18.57 26.05 28.16
CA LYS A 180 18.73 24.64 27.74
C LYS A 180 17.49 24.08 27.03
N MET A 181 16.50 24.93 26.77
CA MET A 181 15.33 24.55 25.98
C MET A 181 15.72 24.50 24.50
N THR A 182 15.99 23.30 24.01
CA THR A 182 16.05 23.01 22.57
C THR A 182 14.69 22.52 22.11
N ALA A 183 14.38 22.64 20.81
CA ALA A 183 13.16 22.09 20.24
C ALA A 183 13.00 20.60 20.57
N ASP A 184 14.10 19.84 20.53
CA ASP A 184 14.11 18.40 20.84
C ASP A 184 13.65 18.08 22.27
N ASN A 185 14.00 18.92 23.25
CA ASN A 185 13.59 18.74 24.65
C ASN A 185 12.11 19.08 24.91
N LEU A 186 11.44 19.72 23.94
CA LEU A 186 10.04 20.14 24.03
C LEU A 186 9.10 19.26 23.19
N MET A 187 9.65 18.42 22.31
CA MET A 187 8.87 17.50 21.48
C MET A 187 8.53 16.21 22.24
N PRO A 188 7.36 15.61 21.98
CA PRO A 188 7.03 14.31 22.54
C PRO A 188 8.02 13.24 22.05
N GLU A 189 8.37 12.30 22.93
CA GLU A 189 9.12 11.12 22.52
C GLU A 189 8.28 10.27 21.57
N MET A 190 8.80 10.06 20.36
CA MET A 190 8.18 9.26 19.32
C MET A 190 8.99 7.97 19.15
N LYS A 191 8.33 6.82 19.28
CA LYS A 191 8.93 5.49 19.09
C LYS A 191 8.47 4.91 17.76
N GLU A 192 9.34 4.22 17.04
CA GLU A 192 8.94 3.57 15.79
C GLU A 192 7.88 2.49 16.04
N ASN A 193 6.89 2.42 15.16
CA ASN A 193 5.95 1.33 15.13
C ASN A 193 6.62 0.12 14.45
N LEU A 194 7.04 -0.84 15.27
CA LEU A 194 7.72 -2.06 14.82
C LEU A 194 6.88 -2.85 13.80
N ASP A 195 5.56 -2.74 13.83
CA ASP A 195 4.70 -3.45 12.87
C ASP A 195 4.80 -2.91 11.43
N THR A 196 5.36 -1.71 11.28
CA THR A 196 5.51 -1.02 9.98
C THR A 196 6.94 -1.07 9.44
N VAL A 197 7.88 -1.64 10.21
CA VAL A 197 9.30 -1.69 9.84
C VAL A 197 9.55 -2.77 8.80
N ILE A 198 10.29 -2.42 7.75
CA ILE A 198 10.73 -3.37 6.73
C ILE A 198 11.96 -4.12 7.24
N ASN A 199 11.88 -5.45 7.23
CA ASN A 199 12.89 -6.34 7.80
C ASN A 199 14.01 -6.63 6.78
N TYR A 200 14.74 -5.59 6.39
CA TYR A 200 15.92 -5.75 5.52
C TYR A 200 17.02 -6.53 6.24
N THR A 201 17.80 -7.28 5.45
CA THR A 201 19.02 -7.91 5.95
C THR A 201 20.02 -6.84 6.36
N SER A 202 20.48 -6.88 7.61
CA SER A 202 21.56 -6.00 8.07
C SER A 202 22.84 -6.31 7.30
N ILE A 203 23.44 -5.27 6.72
CA ILE A 203 24.74 -5.36 6.04
C ILE A 203 25.73 -4.60 6.89
N ASP A 204 26.60 -5.33 7.60
CA ASP A 204 27.68 -4.72 8.35
C ASP A 204 28.68 -4.11 7.36
N ARG A 205 28.81 -2.79 7.43
CA ARG A 205 29.83 -2.05 6.70
C ARG A 205 31.07 -2.04 7.58
N GLY A 206 31.80 -3.16 7.63
CA GLY A 206 33.11 -3.19 8.25
C GLY A 206 33.96 -1.98 7.81
N SER A 207 34.76 -1.42 8.73
CA SER A 207 35.50 -0.15 8.67
C SER A 207 35.91 0.34 7.28
N LEU A 208 34.98 0.93 6.53
CA LEU A 208 35.23 1.59 5.26
C LEU A 208 35.08 3.10 5.49
N THR A 209 36.21 3.76 5.74
CA THR A 209 36.32 5.21 5.69
C THR A 209 36.01 5.66 4.26
N ILE A 210 34.77 6.07 4.02
CA ILE A 210 34.41 6.79 2.80
C ILE A 210 34.87 8.24 3.01
N VAL A 211 36.03 8.59 2.44
CA VAL A 211 36.45 9.98 2.30
C VAL A 211 35.62 10.59 1.18
N TYR A 212 34.58 11.36 1.53
CA TYR A 212 33.92 12.22 0.57
C TYR A 212 34.85 13.40 0.25
N PHE A 213 35.37 13.45 -0.98
CA PHE A 213 35.81 14.72 -1.56
C PHE A 213 34.55 15.46 -2.04
N SER A 214 34.17 16.52 -1.35
CA SER A 214 33.25 17.51 -1.88
C SER A 214 33.93 18.31 -2.98
N VAL A 215 33.23 18.47 -4.11
CA VAL A 215 33.50 19.52 -5.11
C VAL A 215 32.59 20.70 -4.79
#